data_AF-A0A7W7REZ3-F1
#
_entry.id   AF-A0A7W7REZ3-F1
#
_cell.length_a   1.000
_cell.length_b   1.000
_cell.length_c   1.000
_cell.angle_alpha   90.00
_cell.angle_beta   90.00
_cell.angle_gamma   90.00
#
_symmetry.space_group_name_H-M   'P 1'
#
loop_
_entity.id
_entity.type
_entity.pdbx_description
1 polymer ?
#
loop_
_entity_poly.entity_id
_entity_poly.type
_entity_poly.pdbx_seq_one_letter_code
_entity_poly.pdbx_strand_id
1 'polypeptide(L)' 'MSDPMSYESDLLGRIGELVTEEHDLRQQPEHRLTPEERQRMRELESDLDQCWDLLRRRRARVEFGQDPWPS' A
#
# COMPACT_ATOMS: atom_id res chain seq x y z
N MET A 1 -19.06 15.57 2.98
CA MET A 1 -18.21 15.05 4.08
C MET A 1 -17.67 13.72 3.58
N SER A 2 -16.36 13.60 3.34
CA SER A 2 -15.79 12.35 2.82
C SER A 2 -15.85 11.30 3.93
N ASP A 3 -16.67 10.28 3.74
CA ASP A 3 -16.86 9.23 4.72
C ASP A 3 -15.55 8.52 5.01
N PRO A 4 -15.11 8.45 6.28
CA PRO A 4 -13.83 7.88 6.62
C PRO A 4 -13.70 6.42 6.18
N MET A 5 -14.79 5.66 6.30
CA MET A 5 -14.84 4.23 5.94
C MET A 5 -14.72 3.98 4.43
N SER A 6 -15.21 4.90 3.59
CA SER A 6 -15.18 4.71 2.14
C SER A 6 -13.75 4.83 1.61
N TYR A 7 -13.02 5.85 2.06
CA TYR A 7 -11.62 6.08 1.66
C TYR A 7 -10.68 4.93 2.05
N GLU A 8 -10.95 4.20 3.15
CA GLU A 8 -10.15 3.01 3.51
C GLU A 8 -10.36 1.87 2.53
N SER A 9 -11.60 1.59 2.17
CA SER A 9 -11.92 0.54 1.19
C SER A 9 -11.37 0.88 -0.20
N ASP A 10 -11.44 2.15 -0.62
CA ASP A 10 -10.80 2.63 -1.85
C ASP A 10 -9.27 2.45 -1.81
N LEU A 11 -8.65 2.77 -0.68
CA LEU A 11 -7.20 2.59 -0.48
C LEU A 11 -6.80 1.11 -0.50
N LEU A 12 -7.58 0.24 0.14
CA LEU A 12 -7.37 -1.22 0.14
C LEU A 12 -7.55 -1.81 -1.26
N GLY A 13 -8.52 -1.32 -2.04
CA GLY A 13 -8.70 -1.69 -3.44
C GLY A 13 -7.47 -1.34 -4.27
N ARG A 14 -6.98 -0.10 -4.14
CA ARG A 14 -5.78 0.36 -4.83
C ARG A 14 -4.52 -0.40 -4.42
N ILE A 15 -4.33 -0.70 -3.13
CA ILE A 15 -3.25 -1.58 -2.66
C ILE A 15 -3.32 -2.95 -3.33
N GLY A 16 -4.52 -3.54 -3.43
CA GLY A 16 -4.71 -4.84 -4.08
C GLY A 16 -4.34 -4.84 -5.55
N GLU A 17 -4.71 -3.79 -6.30
CA GLU A 17 -4.31 -3.62 -7.70
C GLU A 17 -2.78 -3.48 -7.83
N LEU A 18 -2.16 -2.63 -7.01
CA LEU A 18 -0.71 -2.40 -7.02
C LEU A 18 0.08 -3.68 -6.67
N VAL A 19 -0.36 -4.46 -5.69
CA VAL A 19 0.24 -5.76 -5.35
C VAL A 19 0.07 -6.78 -6.47
N THR A 20 -1.09 -6.78 -7.14
CA THR A 20 -1.33 -7.69 -8.26
C THR A 20 -0.41 -7.38 -9.43
N GLU A 21 -0.23 -6.10 -9.74
CA GLU A 21 0.70 -5.64 -10.78
C GLU A 21 2.16 -5.95 -10.42
N GLU A 22 2.56 -5.73 -9.17
CA GLU A 22 3.89 -6.08 -8.67
C GLU A 22 4.15 -7.59 -8.73
N HIS A 23 3.16 -8.39 -8.34
CA HIS A 23 3.24 -9.84 -8.41
C HIS A 23 3.36 -10.32 -9.86
N ASP A 24 2.58 -9.78 -10.80
CA ASP A 24 2.68 -10.11 -12.23
C ASP A 24 4.07 -9.78 -12.78
N LEU A 25 4.61 -8.60 -12.44
CA LEU A 25 5.97 -8.19 -12.80
C LEU A 25 7.04 -9.09 -12.16
N ARG A 26 6.84 -9.58 -10.93
CA ARG A 26 7.73 -10.57 -10.29
C ARG A 26 7.63 -11.98 -10.87
N GLN A 27 6.46 -12.38 -11.37
CA GLN A 27 6.28 -13.67 -12.05
C GLN A 27 6.99 -13.65 -13.41
N GLN A 28 7.22 -12.47 -13.99
CA GLN A 28 8.10 -12.35 -15.13
C GLN A 28 9.56 -12.57 -14.72
N PRO A 29 10.31 -13.36 -15.49
CA PRO A 29 11.63 -13.76 -15.07
C PRO A 29 12.62 -12.58 -15.18
N GLU A 30 13.35 -12.30 -14.09
CA GLU A 30 14.23 -11.12 -13.86
C GLU A 30 15.17 -10.74 -15.00
N HIS A 31 15.57 -11.72 -15.82
CA HIS A 31 16.39 -11.54 -17.00
C HIS A 31 15.68 -10.87 -18.20
N ARG A 32 14.35 -10.72 -18.15
CA ARG A 32 13.53 -10.04 -19.17
C ARG A 32 13.04 -8.66 -18.71
N LEU A 33 13.14 -8.38 -17.40
CA LEU A 33 12.77 -7.10 -16.79
C LEU A 33 13.74 -5.99 -17.21
N THR A 34 13.22 -5.03 -17.95
CA THR A 34 13.88 -3.79 -18.34
C THR A 34 14.20 -2.93 -17.11
N PRO A 35 15.20 -2.02 -17.19
CA PRO A 35 15.48 -1.09 -16.11
C PRO A 35 14.27 -0.19 -15.79
N GLU A 36 13.42 0.12 -16.76
CA GLU A 36 12.15 0.81 -16.57
C GLU A 36 11.15 0.00 -15.72
N GLU A 37 10.98 -1.30 -15.99
CA GLU A 37 10.09 -2.16 -15.19
C GLU A 37 10.63 -2.32 -13.76
N ARG A 38 11.95 -2.43 -13.59
CA ARG A 38 12.57 -2.44 -12.26
C ARG A 38 12.38 -1.13 -11.50
N GLN A 39 12.37 0.00 -12.21
CA GLN A 39 12.04 1.29 -11.61
C GLN A 39 10.56 1.36 -11.23
N ARG A 40 9.67 0.84 -12.09
CA ARG A 40 8.24 0.73 -11.81
C ARG A 40 7.95 -0.12 -10.59
N MET A 41 8.61 -1.26 -10.43
CA MET A 41 8.48 -2.08 -9.21
C MET A 41 8.85 -1.31 -7.94
N ARG A 42 9.94 -0.53 -7.96
CA ARG A 42 10.31 0.31 -6.81
C ARG A 42 9.29 1.42 -6.53
N GLU A 43 8.70 1.99 -7.58
CA GLU A 43 7.61 2.96 -7.44
C GLU A 43 6.35 2.31 -6.85
N LEU A 44 5.97 1.13 -7.33
CA LEU A 44 4.85 0.34 -6.79
C LEU A 44 5.05 0.02 -5.31
N GLU A 45 6.25 -0.43 -4.92
CA GLU A 45 6.61 -0.69 -3.51
C GLU A 45 6.50 0.59 -2.66
N SER A 46 6.93 1.74 -3.19
CA SER A 46 6.83 3.02 -2.49
C SER A 46 5.38 3.50 -2.33
N ASP A 47 4.54 3.36 -3.37
CA ASP A 47 3.11 3.69 -3.32
C ASP A 47 2.38 2.77 -2.33
N LEU A 48 2.74 1.49 -2.30
CA LEU A 48 2.23 0.50 -1.34
C LEU A 48 2.60 0.86 0.10
N ASP A 49 3.86 1.22 0.36
CA ASP A 49 4.31 1.64 1.69
C ASP A 49 3.54 2.89 2.17
N GLN A 50 3.36 3.88 1.28
CA GLN A 50 2.59 5.07 1.60
C GLN A 50 1.12 4.76 1.91
N CYS A 51 0.49 3.89 1.13
CA CYS A 51 -0.89 3.46 1.39
C CYS A 51 -0.98 2.67 2.71
N TRP A 52 -0.03 1.78 3.00
CA TRP A 52 0.03 1.06 4.26
C TRP A 52 0.26 1.98 5.47
N ASP A 53 1.10 3.01 5.35
CA ASP A 53 1.33 4.01 6.41
C ASP A 53 0.06 4.84 6.69
N LEU A 54 -0.66 5.28 5.65
CA LEU A 54 -1.94 5.97 5.82
C LEU A 54 -2.99 5.09 6.49
N LEU A 55 -3.10 3.82 6.08
CA LEU A 55 -4.02 2.86 6.67
C LEU A 55 -3.64 2.56 8.12
N ARG A 56 -2.34 2.39 8.41
CA ARG A 56 -1.82 2.15 9.75
C ARG A 56 -2.05 3.35 10.67
N ARG A 57 -1.80 4.59 10.21
CA ARG A 57 -2.10 5.81 10.99
C ARG A 57 -3.57 5.93 11.31
N ARG A 58 -4.43 5.51 10.39
CA ARG A 58 -5.87 5.54 10.57
C ARG A 58 -6.36 4.46 11.51
N ARG A 59 -5.89 3.23 11.35
CA ARG A 59 -6.12 2.14 12.32
C ARG A 59 -5.61 2.51 13.69
N ALA A 60 -4.43 3.11 13.80
CA ALA A 60 -3.93 3.66 15.05
C ALA A 60 -4.90 4.72 15.61
N ARG A 61 -5.46 5.65 14.82
CA ARG A 61 -6.47 6.60 15.35
C ARG A 61 -7.78 5.94 15.83
N VAL A 62 -8.19 4.84 15.21
CA VAL A 62 -9.38 4.07 15.60
C VAL A 62 -9.11 3.21 16.84
N GLU A 63 -7.93 2.60 16.91
CA GLU A 63 -7.47 1.74 18.00
C GLU A 63 -7.06 2.56 19.24
N PHE A 64 -6.40 3.70 19.07
CA PHE A 64 -6.04 4.67 20.13
C PHE A 64 -7.22 5.51 20.63
N GLY A 65 -8.46 5.12 20.31
CA GLY A 65 -9.62 5.43 21.13
C GLY A 65 -9.57 4.75 22.52
N GLN A 66 -8.71 3.75 22.72
CA GLN A 66 -8.31 3.26 24.04
C GLN A 66 -6.82 2.90 24.10
N ASP A 67 -6.16 3.65 24.97
CA ASP A 67 -4.89 3.38 25.66
C ASP A 67 -3.56 3.55 24.89
N PRO A 68 -2.63 4.36 25.45
CA PRO A 68 -1.43 4.83 24.79
C PRO A 68 -0.35 3.75 24.78
N TRP A 69 0.45 3.74 23.73
CA TRP A 69 1.73 3.05 23.75
C TRP A 69 2.57 3.60 24.93
N PRO A 70 2.95 2.79 25.94
CA PRO A 70 3.91 3.25 26.93
C PRO A 70 5.26 3.40 26.23
N SER A 71 5.87 4.55 26.50
CA SER A 71 7.15 5.06 25.99
C SER A 71 8.22 4.01 25.64
#